data_AF-A0A1I4TE20-F1
#
_entry.id   AF-A0A1I4TE20-F1
#
_cell.length_a   1.000
_cell.length_b   1.000
_cell.length_c   1.000
_cell.angle_alpha   90.00
_cell.angle_beta   90.00
_cell.angle_gamma   90.00
#
_symmetry.space_group_name_H-M   'P 1'
#
loop_
_entity.id
_entity.type
_entity.pdbx_description
1 polymer ?
#
loop_
_entity_poly.entity_id
_entity_poly.type
_entity_poly.pdbx_seq_one_letter_code
_entity_poly.pdbx_strand_id
1 'polypeptide(L)'
;MDAPCPDRAPRDRLAANRARQRELYGEPLGERVRRLTAGLGITQVRLAAALGLSPAMLSQLAGARRVKIGDPAVLGRMLSLDRRLARGAVPSGEVAALLDEVRTAPTPWGPEGACRCGAGPAAVGPPVPSGALPTGTGSVATGSSVAVPAGVGPSGGVSSGAGAPMSGPAVSGSVRSGPAMSVSSGAGSPGAGSSPLGARPPGSPVAVSPARARTRPALRPAPTADDALRTVTAPARLVAAAAALAPSFPEIAEVLRRAASRR
;
A
#
# COMPACT_ATOMS: atom_id res chain seq x y z
N MET A 1 -5.04 44.70 17.36
CA MET A 1 -3.97 43.67 17.32
C MET A 1 -4.57 42.39 17.88
N ASP A 2 -5.30 41.65 17.04
CA ASP A 2 -5.95 40.41 17.44
C ASP A 2 -4.90 39.32 17.72
N ALA A 3 -4.87 38.84 18.96
CA ALA A 3 -4.01 37.73 19.34
C ALA A 3 -4.43 36.46 18.58
N PRO A 4 -3.50 35.70 17.98
CA PRO A 4 -3.85 34.46 17.30
C PRO A 4 -4.42 33.46 18.32
N CYS A 5 -5.67 33.02 18.09
CA CYS A 5 -6.34 32.04 18.93
C CYS A 5 -5.51 30.73 18.99
N PRO A 6 -5.18 30.20 20.18
CA PRO A 6 -4.25 29.08 20.33
C PRO A 6 -4.70 27.77 19.64
N ASP A 7 -5.99 27.64 19.32
CA ASP A 7 -6.58 26.48 18.64
C ASP A 7 -6.38 26.53 17.10
N ARG A 8 -5.91 27.65 16.54
CA ARG A 8 -5.64 27.74 15.09
C ARG A 8 -4.44 26.87 14.68
N ALA A 9 -3.34 26.94 15.44
CA ALA A 9 -2.12 26.23 15.09
C ALA A 9 -2.27 24.69 15.04
N PRO A 10 -2.99 24.01 15.96
CA PRO A 10 -3.30 22.59 15.82
C PRO A 10 -4.17 22.29 14.59
N ARG A 11 -5.20 23.09 14.31
CA ARG A 11 -6.09 22.89 13.15
C ARG A 11 -5.36 23.07 11.83
N ASP A 12 -4.47 24.06 11.76
CA ASP A 12 -3.62 24.32 10.59
C ASP A 12 -2.66 23.16 10.33
N ARG A 13 -2.06 22.59 11.39
CA ARG A 13 -1.22 21.38 11.28
C ARG A 13 -2.01 20.18 10.76
N LEU A 14 -3.24 19.96 11.25
CA LEU A 14 -4.10 18.87 10.73
C LEU A 14 -4.49 19.10 9.27
N ALA A 15 -4.74 20.35 8.87
CA ALA A 15 -5.03 20.70 7.48
C ALA A 15 -3.82 20.44 6.56
N ALA A 16 -2.61 20.86 6.97
CA ALA A 16 -1.37 20.58 6.26
C ALA A 16 -1.11 19.06 6.13
N ASN A 17 -1.39 18.30 7.19
CA ASN A 17 -1.27 16.84 7.15
C ASN A 17 -2.25 16.19 6.17
N ARG A 18 -3.51 16.68 6.07
CA ARG A 18 -4.46 16.20 5.05
C ARG A 18 -3.99 16.51 3.64
N ALA A 19 -3.42 17.70 3.41
CA ALA A 19 -2.83 18.06 2.13
C ALA A 19 -1.68 17.09 1.77
N ARG A 20 -0.78 16.82 2.73
CA ARG A 20 0.31 15.87 2.52
C ARG A 20 -0.17 14.43 2.28
N GLN A 21 -1.26 14.01 2.92
CA GLN A 21 -1.89 12.72 2.63
C GLN A 21 -2.43 12.67 1.19
N ARG A 22 -3.05 13.75 0.69
CA ARG A 22 -3.50 13.84 -0.72
C ARG A 22 -2.34 13.70 -1.69
N GLU A 23 -1.23 14.40 -1.42
CA GLU A 23 -0.02 14.29 -2.25
C GLU A 23 0.55 12.87 -2.27
N LEU A 24 0.53 12.16 -1.14
CA LEU A 24 1.12 10.82 -1.02
C LEU A 24 0.20 9.69 -1.53
N TYR A 25 -1.12 9.81 -1.35
CA TYR A 25 -2.07 8.71 -1.57
C TYR A 25 -3.20 9.04 -2.55
N GLY A 26 -3.19 10.24 -3.13
CA GLY A 26 -4.22 10.76 -4.02
C GLY A 26 -5.41 11.41 -3.30
N GLU A 27 -5.73 10.97 -2.08
CA GLU A 27 -6.82 11.53 -1.27
C GLU A 27 -6.50 11.47 0.25
N PRO A 28 -7.19 12.24 1.10
CA PRO A 28 -7.04 12.12 2.54
C PRO A 28 -7.55 10.75 3.00
N LEU A 29 -6.78 10.09 3.87
CA LEU A 29 -7.13 8.75 4.35
C LEU A 29 -8.44 8.74 5.13
N GLY A 30 -8.80 9.85 5.78
CA GLY A 30 -10.08 9.99 6.48
C GLY A 30 -11.30 9.85 5.55
N GLU A 31 -11.23 10.38 4.32
CA GLU A 31 -12.34 10.22 3.37
C GLU A 31 -12.45 8.80 2.85
N ARG A 32 -11.32 8.19 2.54
CA ARG A 32 -11.27 6.78 2.14
C ARG A 32 -11.86 5.89 3.23
N VAL A 33 -11.45 6.06 4.48
CA VAL A 33 -11.98 5.30 5.63
C VAL A 33 -13.48 5.49 5.76
N ARG A 34 -14.00 6.73 5.71
CA ARG A 34 -15.44 7.00 5.80
C ARG A 34 -16.23 6.31 4.69
N ARG A 35 -15.76 6.42 3.45
CA ARG A 35 -16.39 5.79 2.28
C ARG A 35 -16.39 4.27 2.39
N LEU A 36 -15.29 3.66 2.84
CA LEU A 36 -15.21 2.23 3.08
C LEU A 36 -16.17 1.77 4.19
N THR A 37 -16.19 2.46 5.33
CA THR A 37 -17.10 2.11 6.43
C THR A 37 -18.57 2.27 6.06
N ALA A 38 -18.91 3.31 5.30
CA ALA A 38 -20.27 3.56 4.84
C ALA A 38 -20.68 2.53 3.77
N GLY A 39 -19.83 2.29 2.77
CA GLY A 39 -20.12 1.37 1.67
C GLY A 39 -20.19 -0.10 2.09
N LEU A 40 -19.50 -0.48 3.16
CA LEU A 40 -19.54 -1.84 3.72
C LEU A 40 -20.53 -1.98 4.89
N GLY A 41 -21.08 -0.88 5.41
CA GLY A 41 -21.94 -0.90 6.60
C GLY A 41 -21.22 -1.41 7.87
N ILE A 42 -19.93 -1.12 8.03
CA ILE A 42 -19.11 -1.60 9.15
C ILE A 42 -18.52 -0.48 9.99
N THR A 43 -18.14 -0.82 11.22
CA THR A 43 -17.42 0.10 12.10
C THR A 43 -15.96 0.25 11.69
N GLN A 44 -15.36 1.37 12.09
CA GLN A 44 -13.93 1.63 11.88
C GLN A 44 -13.03 0.58 12.58
N VAL A 45 -13.46 0.02 13.71
CA VAL A 45 -12.72 -1.06 14.41
C VAL A 45 -12.67 -2.32 13.57
N ARG A 46 -13.79 -2.72 12.97
CA ARG A 46 -13.88 -3.90 12.11
C ARG A 46 -13.06 -3.71 10.83
N LEU A 47 -13.08 -2.49 10.26
CA LEU A 47 -12.20 -2.14 9.14
C LEU A 47 -10.72 -2.22 9.54
N ALA A 48 -10.34 -1.69 10.71
CA ALA A 48 -8.95 -1.73 11.19
C ALA A 48 -8.42 -3.17 11.28
N ALA A 49 -9.23 -4.07 11.85
CA ALA A 49 -8.89 -5.49 11.97
C ALA A 49 -8.65 -6.15 10.60
N ALA A 50 -9.50 -5.87 9.60
CA ALA A 50 -9.34 -6.40 8.25
C ALA A 50 -8.08 -5.86 7.53
N LEU A 51 -7.72 -4.60 7.82
CA LEU A 51 -6.53 -3.97 7.25
C LEU A 51 -5.23 -4.45 7.91
N GLY A 52 -5.30 -5.08 9.08
CA GLY A 52 -4.13 -5.43 9.91
C GLY A 52 -3.57 -4.24 10.69
N LEU A 53 -4.39 -3.23 10.98
CA LEU A 53 -4.02 -2.05 11.77
C LEU A 53 -4.70 -2.06 13.14
N SER A 54 -4.05 -1.46 14.12
CA SER A 54 -4.74 -1.15 15.39
C SER A 54 -5.81 -0.08 15.17
N PRO A 55 -6.94 -0.11 15.92
CA PRO A 55 -7.97 0.91 15.84
C PRO A 55 -7.46 2.33 16.13
N ALA A 56 -6.54 2.46 17.10
CA ALA A 56 -5.91 3.74 17.43
C ALA A 56 -5.07 4.27 16.26
N MET A 57 -4.33 3.40 15.56
CA MET A 57 -3.56 3.81 14.40
C MET A 57 -4.48 4.25 13.25
N LEU A 58 -5.57 3.52 13.00
CA LEU A 58 -6.54 3.92 11.98
C LEU A 58 -7.20 5.26 12.33
N SER A 59 -7.52 5.50 13.60
CA SER A 59 -8.08 6.77 14.08
C SER A 59 -7.12 7.95 13.88
N GLN A 60 -5.83 7.77 14.18
CA GLN A 60 -4.82 8.81 13.96
C GLN A 60 -4.63 9.14 12.48
N LEU A 61 -4.68 8.15 11.58
CA LEU A 61 -4.60 8.37 10.13
C LEU A 61 -5.84 9.10 9.61
N ALA A 62 -7.03 8.62 9.99
CA ALA A 62 -8.30 9.22 9.58
C ALA A 62 -8.45 10.67 10.09
N GLY A 63 -7.94 10.94 11.29
CA GLY A 63 -7.90 12.28 11.89
C GLY A 63 -6.75 13.16 11.40
N ALA A 64 -5.91 12.70 10.46
CA ALA A 64 -4.71 13.39 9.98
C ALA A 64 -3.70 13.78 11.06
N ARG A 65 -3.73 13.12 12.22
CA ARG A 65 -2.69 13.25 13.24
C ARG A 65 -1.41 12.52 12.81
N ARG A 66 -1.54 11.51 11.95
CA ARG A 66 -0.42 10.86 11.27
C ARG A 66 -0.58 10.94 9.75
N VAL A 67 0.51 11.25 9.07
CA VAL A 67 0.54 11.39 7.60
C VAL A 67 0.86 10.07 6.92
N LYS A 68 1.90 9.35 7.38
CA LYS A 68 2.39 8.15 6.70
C LYS A 68 1.74 6.86 7.22
N ILE A 69 1.52 5.90 6.33
CA ILE A 69 1.19 4.51 6.66
C ILE A 69 2.51 3.79 6.91
N GLY A 70 2.60 3.01 8.00
CA GLY A 70 3.83 2.30 8.35
C GLY A 70 4.03 1.03 7.51
N ASP A 71 2.95 0.31 7.27
CA ASP A 71 2.92 -0.93 6.49
C ASP A 71 2.26 -0.68 5.12
N PRO A 72 2.99 -0.79 3.99
CA PRO A 72 2.42 -0.58 2.66
C PRO A 72 1.34 -1.61 2.28
N ALA A 73 1.31 -2.80 2.92
CA ALA A 73 0.27 -3.80 2.69
C ALA A 73 -1.14 -3.25 3.00
N VAL A 74 -1.25 -2.42 4.03
CA VAL A 74 -2.49 -1.74 4.42
C VAL A 74 -3.08 -0.95 3.26
N LEU A 75 -2.26 -0.18 2.55
CA LEU A 75 -2.72 0.61 1.41
C LEU A 75 -3.24 -0.30 0.31
N GLY A 76 -2.53 -1.40 0.02
CA GLY A 76 -2.98 -2.40 -0.94
C GLY A 76 -4.35 -2.98 -0.59
N ARG A 77 -4.58 -3.32 0.69
CA ARG A 77 -5.87 -3.82 1.18
C ARG A 77 -6.99 -2.78 1.05
N MET A 78 -6.73 -1.51 1.39
CA MET A 78 -7.70 -0.42 1.21
C MET A 78 -8.11 -0.25 -0.26
N LEU A 79 -7.13 -0.25 -1.17
CA LEU A 79 -7.38 -0.12 -2.61
C LEU A 79 -8.14 -1.34 -3.19
N SER A 80 -7.94 -2.54 -2.64
CA SER A 80 -8.74 -3.72 -3.01
C SER A 80 -10.20 -3.58 -2.59
N LEU A 81 -10.47 -3.03 -1.40
CA LEU A 81 -11.83 -2.74 -0.95
C LEU A 81 -12.50 -1.64 -1.78
N ASP A 82 -11.78 -0.55 -2.09
CA ASP A 82 -12.30 0.51 -2.97
C ASP A 82 -12.69 -0.05 -4.34
N ARG A 83 -11.84 -0.90 -4.95
CA ARG A 83 -12.15 -1.58 -6.22
C ARG A 83 -13.35 -2.51 -6.12
N ARG A 84 -13.58 -3.17 -4.98
CA ARG A 84 -14.78 -4.01 -4.78
C ARG A 84 -16.06 -3.17 -4.67
N LEU A 85 -16.02 -2.04 -3.98
CA LEU A 85 -17.16 -1.12 -3.87
C LEU A 85 -17.46 -0.44 -5.21
N ALA A 86 -16.44 -0.14 -6.02
CA ALA A 86 -16.63 0.39 -7.37
C ALA A 86 -17.38 -0.57 -8.31
N ARG A 87 -17.33 -1.89 -8.05
CA ARG A 87 -18.10 -2.91 -8.79
C ARG A 87 -19.57 -3.03 -8.34
N GLY A 88 -19.96 -2.33 -7.27
CA GLY A 88 -21.32 -2.36 -6.72
C GLY A 88 -21.35 -2.67 -5.23
N ALA A 89 -22.53 -2.51 -4.64
CA ALA A 89 -22.77 -2.75 -3.23
C ALA A 89 -22.39 -4.19 -2.82
N VAL A 90 -21.91 -4.35 -1.59
CA VAL A 90 -21.63 -5.66 -1.00
C VAL A 90 -22.82 -6.03 -0.11
N PRO A 91 -23.51 -7.15 -0.36
CA PRO A 91 -24.56 -7.64 0.53
C PRO A 91 -24.02 -7.85 1.94
N SER A 92 -24.78 -7.48 2.97
CA SER A 92 -24.34 -7.55 4.38
C SER A 92 -23.84 -8.93 4.82
N GLY A 93 -24.40 -10.01 4.25
CA GLY A 93 -23.97 -11.39 4.50
C GLY A 93 -22.60 -11.73 3.93
N GLU A 94 -22.15 -11.04 2.87
CA GLU A 94 -20.85 -11.28 2.21
C GLU A 94 -19.72 -10.44 2.79
N VAL A 95 -20.03 -9.37 3.54
CA VAL A 95 -19.03 -8.44 4.07
C VAL A 95 -18.00 -9.14 4.95
N ALA A 96 -18.42 -10.11 5.77
CA ALA A 96 -17.49 -10.86 6.62
C ALA A 96 -16.47 -11.65 5.79
N ALA A 97 -16.94 -12.39 4.78
CA ALA A 97 -16.08 -13.17 3.89
C ALA A 97 -15.11 -12.26 3.11
N LEU A 98 -15.60 -11.12 2.60
CA LEU A 98 -14.76 -10.14 1.91
C LEU A 98 -13.65 -9.57 2.80
N LEU A 99 -13.95 -9.23 4.06
CA LEU A 99 -12.96 -8.70 4.99
C LEU A 99 -11.89 -9.76 5.34
N ASP A 100 -12.31 -11.01 5.48
CA ASP A 100 -11.38 -12.13 5.70
C ASP A 100 -10.51 -12.40 4.48
N GLU A 101 -11.08 -12.37 3.27
CA GLU A 101 -10.33 -12.48 2.02
C GLU A 101 -9.28 -11.37 1.90
N VAL A 102 -9.65 -10.12 2.17
CA VAL A 102 -8.71 -8.98 2.10
C VAL A 102 -7.62 -9.07 3.17
N ARG A 103 -7.93 -9.61 4.34
CA ARG A 103 -6.95 -9.82 5.41
C ARG A 103 -5.91 -10.86 5.02
N THR A 104 -6.34 -11.98 4.43
CA THR A 104 -5.47 -13.11 4.06
C THR A 104 -4.85 -12.97 2.67
N ALA A 105 -5.36 -12.07 1.83
CA ALA A 105 -4.83 -11.85 0.50
C ALA A 105 -3.36 -11.41 0.56
N PRO A 106 -2.46 -12.07 -0.20
CA PRO A 106 -1.07 -11.67 -0.29
C PRO A 106 -1.00 -10.29 -0.94
N THR A 107 -0.42 -9.34 -0.21
CA THR A 107 -0.15 -8.01 -0.75
C THR A 107 1.21 -8.01 -1.44
N PRO A 108 1.34 -7.43 -2.65
CA PRO A 108 2.61 -7.41 -3.38
C PRO A 108 3.71 -6.59 -2.69
N TRP A 109 3.37 -5.83 -1.64
CA TRP A 109 4.29 -5.01 -0.86
C TRP A 109 4.46 -5.47 0.60
N GLY A 110 3.93 -6.64 0.97
CA GLY A 110 4.06 -7.21 2.32
C GLY A 110 5.38 -7.99 2.52
N PRO A 111 5.70 -8.42 3.75
CA PRO A 111 6.90 -9.23 4.04
C PRO A 111 6.89 -10.59 3.32
N GLU A 112 5.70 -11.11 3.00
CA GLU A 112 5.48 -12.33 2.21
C GLU A 112 5.38 -12.02 0.70
N GLY A 113 5.76 -10.80 0.28
CA GLY A 113 5.53 -10.21 -1.03
C GLY A 113 5.81 -11.14 -2.20
N ALA A 114 4.79 -11.91 -2.58
CA ALA A 114 4.69 -12.53 -3.88
C ALA A 114 4.46 -11.40 -4.88
N CYS A 115 5.54 -10.80 -5.35
CA CYS A 115 5.53 -9.94 -6.53
C CYS A 115 4.86 -10.71 -7.67
N ARG A 116 3.56 -10.46 -7.92
CA ARG A 116 2.86 -10.84 -9.15
C ARG A 116 2.99 -9.74 -10.21
N CYS A 117 4.16 -9.13 -10.35
CA CYS A 117 4.50 -8.41 -11.56
C CYS A 117 4.96 -9.45 -12.60
N GLY A 118 4.01 -10.16 -13.21
CA GLY A 118 4.32 -11.14 -14.26
C GLY A 118 3.21 -12.12 -14.63
N ALA A 119 2.18 -12.28 -13.80
CA ALA A 119 1.01 -13.06 -14.20
C ALA A 119 0.08 -12.17 -15.05
N GLY A 120 0.43 -11.99 -16.32
CA GLY A 120 -0.59 -11.68 -17.32
C GLY A 120 -1.68 -12.75 -17.27
N PRO A 121 -2.92 -12.48 -17.73
CA PRO A 121 -3.92 -13.52 -17.83
C PRO A 121 -3.34 -14.59 -18.74
N ALA A 122 -2.96 -15.74 -18.16
CA ALA A 122 -2.68 -16.93 -18.94
C ALA A 122 -3.93 -17.13 -19.78
N ALA A 123 -3.79 -16.92 -21.09
CA ALA A 123 -4.84 -17.24 -22.03
C ALA A 123 -5.26 -18.66 -21.71
N VAL A 124 -6.49 -18.82 -21.21
CA VAL A 124 -7.17 -20.10 -21.15
C VAL A 124 -7.40 -20.46 -22.61
N GLY A 125 -6.39 -21.05 -23.23
CA GLY A 125 -6.58 -21.82 -24.45
C GLY A 125 -7.44 -23.02 -24.07
N PRO A 126 -8.47 -23.36 -24.87
CA PRO A 126 -9.25 -24.55 -24.60
C PRO A 126 -8.32 -25.78 -24.58
N PRO A 127 -8.55 -26.77 -23.70
CA PRO A 127 -7.73 -27.97 -23.66
C PRO A 127 -7.83 -28.69 -24.99
N VAL A 128 -6.73 -28.73 -25.74
CA VAL A 128 -6.57 -29.65 -26.86
C VAL A 128 -6.54 -31.07 -26.30
N PRO A 129 -7.42 -31.98 -26.72
CA PRO A 129 -7.35 -33.37 -26.30
C PRO A 129 -6.10 -34.00 -26.93
N SER A 130 -5.19 -34.49 -26.08
CA SER A 130 -4.11 -35.40 -26.49
C SER A 130 -4.74 -36.68 -27.04
N GLY A 131 -4.77 -36.79 -28.36
CA GLY A 131 -5.19 -38.00 -29.06
C GLY A 131 -4.62 -38.03 -30.48
N ALA A 132 -3.84 -39.08 -30.75
CA ALA A 132 -3.41 -39.58 -32.05
C ALA A 132 -2.28 -38.83 -32.79
N LEU A 133 -1.11 -39.49 -32.83
CA LEU A 133 -0.16 -39.40 -33.93
C LEU A 133 -0.84 -39.71 -35.27
N PRO A 134 -0.45 -39.01 -36.35
CA PRO A 134 -0.27 -39.70 -37.62
C PRO A 134 1.14 -39.50 -38.16
N THR A 135 1.82 -40.62 -38.38
CA THR A 135 2.85 -40.77 -39.41
C THR A 135 2.22 -40.52 -40.78
N GLY A 136 2.80 -39.61 -41.57
CA GLY A 136 2.32 -39.37 -42.94
C GLY A 136 3.13 -38.31 -43.67
N THR A 137 4.10 -38.77 -44.44
CA THR A 137 4.90 -38.07 -45.46
C THR A 137 4.08 -37.62 -46.68
N GLY A 138 4.49 -36.50 -47.29
CA GLY A 138 4.08 -36.01 -48.61
C GLY A 138 2.96 -34.96 -48.56
N SER A 139 2.80 -34.01 -49.47
CA SER A 139 3.54 -33.54 -50.63
C SER A 139 2.90 -32.19 -51.01
N VAL A 140 3.62 -31.41 -51.80
CA VAL A 140 3.28 -30.07 -52.32
C VAL A 140 1.90 -29.98 -53.01
N ALA A 141 1.19 -28.85 -52.81
CA ALA A 141 0.29 -28.27 -53.81
C ALA A 141 -0.04 -26.79 -53.51
N THR A 142 0.29 -25.96 -54.48
CA THR A 142 -0.08 -24.55 -54.69
C THR A 142 -1.58 -24.40 -54.95
N GLY A 143 -2.22 -23.31 -54.51
CA GLY A 143 -3.52 -22.92 -55.06
C GLY A 143 -4.40 -21.97 -54.23
N SER A 144 -4.45 -20.72 -54.68
CA SER A 144 -5.60 -19.80 -54.79
C SER A 144 -6.72 -19.74 -53.72
N SER A 145 -6.78 -18.56 -53.08
CA SER A 145 -7.79 -17.49 -53.27
C SER A 145 -9.31 -17.74 -53.08
N VAL A 146 -9.91 -16.69 -52.48
CA VAL A 146 -11.33 -16.26 -52.46
C VAL A 146 -12.24 -16.89 -51.40
N ALA A 147 -12.73 -16.07 -50.45
CA ALA A 147 -14.12 -15.59 -50.44
C ALA A 147 -14.48 -14.90 -49.11
N VAL A 148 -14.89 -13.64 -49.23
CA VAL A 148 -15.68 -12.89 -48.24
C VAL A 148 -17.11 -13.44 -48.27
N PRO A 149 -17.85 -13.41 -47.15
CA PRO A 149 -19.19 -12.86 -47.26
C PRO A 149 -19.52 -11.84 -46.17
N ALA A 150 -20.10 -10.74 -46.65
CA ALA A 150 -20.90 -9.81 -45.87
C ALA A 150 -22.28 -10.43 -45.56
N GLY A 151 -22.80 -10.14 -44.37
CA GLY A 151 -24.20 -10.34 -43.98
C GLY A 151 -24.46 -9.44 -42.77
N VAL A 152 -25.01 -8.23 -42.96
CA VAL A 152 -26.45 -7.92 -42.87
C VAL A 152 -27.00 -8.16 -41.45
N GLY A 153 -27.41 -7.06 -40.79
CA GLY A 153 -28.17 -7.06 -39.52
C GLY A 153 -29.61 -7.59 -39.69
N PRO A 154 -30.61 -7.32 -38.81
CA PRO A 154 -30.74 -6.12 -37.98
C PRO A 154 -31.43 -6.32 -36.59
N SER A 155 -31.61 -5.18 -35.90
CA SER A 155 -32.77 -4.79 -35.05
C SER A 155 -33.19 -5.58 -33.80
N GLY A 156 -33.29 -4.82 -32.70
CA GLY A 156 -34.50 -4.77 -31.86
C GLY A 156 -34.38 -5.37 -30.46
N GLY A 157 -34.79 -4.61 -29.44
CA GLY A 157 -35.05 -5.17 -28.11
C GLY A 157 -34.99 -4.16 -26.97
N VAL A 158 -36.01 -3.30 -26.86
CA VAL A 158 -36.32 -2.56 -25.64
C VAL A 158 -36.67 -3.52 -24.50
N SER A 159 -36.34 -3.17 -23.25
CA SER A 159 -37.11 -3.57 -22.06
C SER A 159 -36.74 -2.72 -20.86
N SER A 160 -37.68 -1.83 -20.51
CA SER A 160 -37.82 -1.23 -19.19
C SER A 160 -38.20 -2.29 -18.16
N GLY A 161 -37.62 -2.21 -16.96
CA GLY A 161 -37.97 -3.07 -15.83
C GLY A 161 -37.84 -2.30 -14.53
N ALA A 162 -38.96 -1.72 -14.08
CA ALA A 162 -39.13 -1.11 -12.79
C ALA A 162 -39.04 -2.17 -11.67
N GLY A 163 -38.43 -1.79 -10.55
CA GLY A 163 -38.41 -2.61 -9.34
C GLY A 163 -38.22 -1.73 -8.11
N ALA A 164 -39.31 -1.52 -7.37
CA ALA A 164 -39.31 -1.04 -5.98
C ALA A 164 -38.51 -2.01 -5.08
N PRO A 165 -38.15 -1.61 -3.85
CA PRO A 165 -38.98 -2.10 -2.74
C PRO A 165 -39.07 -1.22 -1.48
N MET A 166 -40.26 -1.29 -0.86
CA MET A 166 -40.57 -1.65 0.53
C MET A 166 -40.13 -0.77 1.73
N SER A 167 -41.16 -0.55 2.55
CA SER A 167 -41.23 0.12 3.85
C SER A 167 -40.66 -0.68 5.03
N GLY A 168 -40.11 0.07 6.01
CA GLY A 168 -40.23 -0.12 7.46
C GLY A 168 -39.17 -0.98 8.18
N PRO A 169 -39.11 -0.98 9.54
CA PRO A 169 -39.58 0.00 10.53
C PRO A 169 -38.46 0.56 11.44
N ALA A 170 -38.78 1.63 12.18
CA ALA A 170 -37.92 2.25 13.19
C ALA A 170 -37.74 1.35 14.42
N VAL A 171 -36.49 1.15 14.84
CA VAL A 171 -36.13 0.43 16.06
C VAL A 171 -35.73 1.40 17.18
N SER A 172 -36.42 1.24 18.31
CA SER A 172 -36.18 1.89 19.59
C SER A 172 -34.85 1.46 20.20
N GLY A 173 -34.06 2.43 20.68
CA GLY A 173 -32.77 2.18 21.34
C GLY A 173 -32.73 2.80 22.74
N SER A 174 -33.05 1.99 23.75
CA SER A 174 -32.84 2.27 25.17
C SER A 174 -31.37 2.53 25.49
N VAL A 175 -31.10 3.68 26.09
CA VAL A 175 -29.83 4.01 26.76
C VAL A 175 -29.84 3.44 28.18
N ARG A 176 -28.96 2.48 28.48
CA ARG A 176 -28.54 2.15 29.84
C ARG A 176 -27.10 2.61 30.05
N SER A 177 -26.94 3.61 30.90
CA SER A 177 -25.69 4.03 31.52
C SER A 177 -25.30 3.09 32.66
N GLY A 178 -24.01 2.81 32.80
CA GLY A 178 -23.40 2.06 33.91
C GLY A 178 -21.86 2.17 33.84
N PRO A 179 -21.13 2.02 34.97
CA PRO A 179 -20.35 3.12 35.52
C PRO A 179 -18.82 3.03 35.34
N ALA A 180 -18.20 4.18 35.59
CA ALA A 180 -16.77 4.44 35.64
C ALA A 180 -16.06 3.66 36.75
N MET A 181 -14.90 3.08 36.42
CA MET A 181 -13.94 2.55 37.37
C MET A 181 -12.74 3.51 37.45
N SER A 182 -12.62 4.09 38.63
CA SER A 182 -11.47 4.85 39.12
C SER A 182 -10.24 3.96 39.23
N VAL A 183 -9.09 4.44 38.76
CA VAL A 183 -7.78 3.88 39.12
C VAL A 183 -6.94 4.95 39.80
N SER A 184 -6.78 4.77 41.10
CA SER A 184 -5.82 5.44 41.96
C SER A 184 -4.40 5.07 41.53
N SER A 185 -3.50 6.05 41.43
CA SER A 185 -2.06 5.80 41.37
C SER A 185 -1.39 6.61 42.48
N GLY A 186 -0.92 5.85 43.46
CA GLY A 186 -0.27 6.32 44.67
C GLY A 186 1.16 6.78 44.45
N ALA A 187 1.58 7.60 45.41
CA ALA A 187 2.91 8.14 45.58
C ALA A 187 3.96 7.06 45.90
N GLY A 188 5.23 7.36 45.54
CA GLY A 188 6.39 6.56 45.92
C GLY A 188 7.71 7.17 45.46
N SER A 189 8.19 8.20 46.17
CA SER A 189 9.63 8.48 46.40
C SER A 189 10.05 7.68 47.64
N PRO A 190 11.32 7.22 47.84
CA PRO A 190 12.48 8.11 48.05
C PRO A 190 13.89 7.52 47.74
N GLY A 191 14.95 8.29 48.02
CA GLY A 191 16.33 7.82 48.28
C GLY A 191 17.37 8.39 47.30
N ALA A 192 18.01 9.54 47.57
CA ALA A 192 19.11 9.78 48.53
C ALA A 192 20.35 8.90 48.29
N GLY A 193 21.43 9.53 47.81
CA GLY A 193 22.73 8.90 47.60
C GLY A 193 23.81 9.94 47.34
N SER A 194 24.10 10.76 48.34
CA SER A 194 25.29 11.61 48.37
C SER A 194 26.47 10.81 48.90
N SER A 195 27.63 10.94 48.27
CA SER A 195 28.94 10.71 48.91
C SER A 195 29.97 11.68 48.35
N PRO A 196 30.71 12.41 49.21
CA PRO A 196 31.79 13.32 48.84
C PRO A 196 33.18 12.67 49.03
N LEU A 197 34.21 13.45 48.69
CA LEU A 197 35.66 13.34 48.96
C LEU A 197 36.54 13.07 47.74
N GLY A 198 37.50 13.98 47.54
CA GLY A 198 38.69 13.72 46.72
C GLY A 198 39.34 14.96 46.12
N ALA A 199 39.76 15.93 46.95
CA ALA A 199 40.69 16.97 46.52
C ALA A 199 42.06 16.35 46.18
N ARG A 200 42.61 16.65 44.99
CA ARG A 200 44.02 16.41 44.61
C ARG A 200 44.54 17.52 43.67
N PRO A 201 45.87 17.76 43.66
CA PRO A 201 46.52 19.07 43.53
C PRO A 201 46.79 19.54 42.09
N PRO A 202 47.16 20.83 41.89
CA PRO A 202 47.53 21.40 40.60
C PRO A 202 49.02 21.14 40.26
N GLY A 203 49.30 20.85 38.99
CA GLY A 203 50.64 21.02 38.43
C GLY A 203 51.16 19.83 37.60
N SER A 204 50.89 19.84 36.29
CA SER A 204 51.81 19.38 35.24
C SER A 204 51.30 19.88 33.88
N PRO A 205 52.14 20.54 33.06
CA PRO A 205 51.73 21.05 31.76
C PRO A 205 51.49 19.89 30.80
N VAL A 206 50.26 19.78 30.28
CA VAL A 206 49.93 18.88 29.18
C VAL A 206 50.67 19.38 27.93
N ALA A 207 51.62 18.58 27.46
CA ALA A 207 52.26 18.77 26.17
C ALA A 207 51.18 18.74 25.08
N VAL A 208 50.92 19.89 24.46
CA VAL A 208 50.09 20.01 23.26
C VAL A 208 50.85 19.33 22.13
N SER A 209 50.55 18.05 21.91
CA SER A 209 50.98 17.33 20.73
C SER A 209 50.33 18.01 19.51
N PRO A 210 51.10 18.39 18.47
CA PRO A 210 50.52 19.01 17.29
C PRO A 210 49.56 18.00 16.65
N ALA A 211 48.35 18.48 16.41
CA ALA A 211 47.28 17.74 15.77
C ALA A 211 47.81 17.05 14.51
N ARG A 212 47.94 15.72 14.56
CA ARG A 212 48.00 14.90 13.35
C ARG A 212 46.83 15.31 12.49
N ALA A 213 47.14 15.89 11.33
CA ALA A 213 46.18 16.17 10.27
C ALA A 213 45.35 14.90 10.06
N ARG A 214 44.12 14.90 10.57
CA ARG A 214 43.15 13.86 10.27
C ARG A 214 42.86 14.02 8.81
N THR A 215 43.48 13.20 7.97
CA THR A 215 43.14 13.05 6.56
C THR A 215 41.65 12.79 6.52
N ARG A 216 40.90 13.82 6.10
CA ARG A 216 39.46 13.75 5.90
C ARG A 216 39.24 12.57 4.94
N PRO A 217 38.50 11.51 5.32
CA PRO A 217 38.24 10.43 4.38
C PRO A 217 37.55 11.07 3.17
N ALA A 218 38.16 10.91 1.99
CA ALA A 218 37.60 11.37 0.74
C ALA A 218 36.15 10.86 0.68
N LEU A 219 35.21 11.79 0.50
CA LEU A 219 33.79 11.48 0.40
C LEU A 219 33.65 10.45 -0.72
N ARG A 220 33.32 9.19 -0.39
CA ARG A 220 33.10 8.17 -1.40
C ARG A 220 32.04 8.73 -2.36
N PRO A 221 32.26 8.67 -3.69
CA PRO A 221 31.23 9.10 -4.63
C PRO A 221 29.95 8.35 -4.29
N ALA A 222 28.84 9.09 -4.19
CA ALA A 222 27.55 8.49 -3.86
C ALA A 222 27.26 7.38 -4.88
N PRO A 223 26.82 6.19 -4.43
CA PRO A 223 26.51 5.11 -5.35
C PRO A 223 25.50 5.61 -6.37
N THR A 224 25.77 5.37 -7.64
CA THR A 224 24.84 5.73 -8.71
C THR A 224 23.55 4.91 -8.58
N ALA A 225 22.47 5.34 -9.23
CA ALA A 225 21.22 4.57 -9.24
C ALA A 225 21.46 3.14 -9.77
N ASP A 226 22.34 2.98 -10.75
CA ASP A 226 22.77 1.69 -11.28
C ASP A 226 23.43 0.81 -10.20
N ASP A 227 24.31 1.39 -9.37
CA ASP A 227 24.99 0.68 -8.29
C ASP A 227 24.01 0.23 -7.21
N ALA A 228 23.03 1.08 -6.87
CA ALA A 228 21.98 0.75 -5.91
C ALA A 228 21.06 -0.37 -6.43
N LEU A 229 20.75 -0.41 -7.73
CA LEU A 229 19.91 -1.48 -8.29
C LEU A 229 20.59 -2.85 -8.23
N ARG A 230 21.92 -2.91 -8.35
CA ARG A 230 22.69 -4.15 -8.24
C ARG A 230 22.73 -4.73 -6.83
N THR A 231 22.61 -3.91 -5.78
CA THR A 231 22.59 -4.42 -4.40
C THR A 231 21.27 -5.11 -4.04
N VAL A 232 20.18 -4.76 -4.74
CA VAL A 232 18.82 -5.24 -4.44
C VAL A 232 18.41 -6.43 -5.32
N THR A 233 19.03 -6.62 -6.49
CA THR A 233 18.64 -7.71 -7.39
C THR A 233 19.75 -8.23 -8.31
N ALA A 234 19.65 -9.49 -8.73
CA ALA A 234 20.63 -10.13 -9.61
C ALA A 234 20.59 -9.55 -11.04
N PRO A 235 21.72 -9.48 -11.76
CA PRO A 235 21.78 -8.92 -13.12
C PRO A 235 20.79 -9.58 -14.10
N ALA A 236 20.61 -10.91 -14.02
CA ALA A 236 19.66 -11.63 -14.86
C ALA A 236 18.20 -11.16 -14.65
N ARG A 237 17.83 -10.78 -13.42
CA ARG A 237 16.50 -10.23 -13.12
C ARG A 237 16.34 -8.82 -13.65
N LEU A 238 17.38 -7.99 -13.63
CA LEU A 238 17.35 -6.66 -14.25
C LEU A 238 17.10 -6.75 -15.76
N VAL A 239 17.74 -7.71 -16.44
CA VAL A 239 17.53 -7.95 -17.88
C VAL A 239 16.11 -8.43 -18.17
N ALA A 240 15.58 -9.36 -17.37
CA ALA A 240 14.20 -9.83 -17.52
C ALA A 240 13.18 -8.69 -17.31
N ALA A 241 13.39 -7.85 -16.29
CA ALA A 241 12.56 -6.68 -16.03
C ALA A 241 12.63 -5.65 -17.18
N ALA A 242 13.82 -5.42 -17.73
CA ALA A 242 14.00 -4.55 -18.90
C ALA A 242 13.23 -5.06 -20.12
N ALA A 243 13.24 -6.36 -20.38
CA ALA A 243 12.49 -6.96 -21.49
C ALA A 243 10.98 -6.79 -21.32
N ALA A 244 10.47 -6.94 -20.09
CA ALA A 244 9.03 -6.77 -19.80
C ALA A 244 8.57 -5.30 -19.94
N LEU A 245 9.44 -4.33 -19.62
CA LEU A 245 9.12 -2.90 -19.66
C LEU A 245 9.35 -2.26 -21.04
N ALA A 246 10.19 -2.85 -21.89
CA ALA A 246 10.58 -2.28 -23.18
C ALA A 246 9.41 -1.84 -24.09
N PRO A 247 8.26 -2.54 -24.17
CA PRO A 247 7.15 -2.12 -25.03
C PRO A 247 6.48 -0.82 -24.59
N SER A 248 6.48 -0.52 -23.29
CA SER A 248 5.76 0.62 -22.72
C SER A 248 6.70 1.75 -22.26
N PHE A 249 7.92 1.42 -21.87
CA PHE A 249 8.88 2.34 -21.25
C PHE A 249 10.32 2.01 -21.70
N PRO A 250 10.70 2.33 -22.95
CA PRO A 250 11.99 1.95 -23.51
C PRO A 250 13.18 2.61 -22.79
N GLU A 251 13.03 3.83 -22.28
CA GLU A 251 14.10 4.56 -21.57
C GLU A 251 14.42 3.91 -20.22
N ILE A 252 13.40 3.45 -19.50
CA ILE A 252 13.56 2.75 -18.22
C ILE A 252 14.21 1.38 -18.45
N ALA A 253 13.78 0.66 -19.49
CA ALA A 253 14.39 -0.61 -19.86
C ALA A 253 15.88 -0.46 -20.18
N GLU A 254 16.28 0.65 -20.80
CA GLU A 254 17.69 0.93 -21.11
C GLU A 254 18.53 1.18 -19.86
N VAL A 255 18.01 1.94 -18.88
CA VAL A 255 18.69 2.12 -17.59
C VAL A 255 18.89 0.78 -16.89
N LEU A 256 17.89 -0.11 -16.90
CA LEU A 256 18.01 -1.44 -16.30
C LEU A 256 19.05 -2.33 -17.02
N ARG A 257 19.14 -2.25 -18.35
CA ARG A 257 20.19 -2.93 -19.13
C ARG A 257 21.58 -2.37 -18.85
N ARG A 258 21.70 -1.05 -18.67
CA ARG A 258 22.96 -0.38 -18.28
C ARG A 258 23.40 -0.79 -16.89
N ALA A 259 22.47 -0.88 -15.95
CA ALA A 259 22.73 -1.38 -14.61
C ALA A 259 23.22 -2.84 -14.64
N ALA A 260 22.72 -3.68 -15.56
CA ALA A 260 23.14 -5.07 -15.69
C ALA A 260 24.51 -5.28 -16.35
N SER A 261 25.02 -4.32 -17.14
CA SER A 261 26.19 -4.51 -18.02
C SER A 261 27.51 -3.90 -17.53
N ARG A 262 27.51 -2.88 -16.65
CA ARG A 262 28.75 -2.32 -16.10
C ARG A 262 29.39 -3.23 -15.04
N ARG A 263 30.61 -3.69 -15.32
CA ARG A 263 31.54 -4.39 -14.41
C ARG A 263 32.70 -3.48 -14.03
#